data_AF-A0A7S2TQ88-F1
#
_entry.id   AF-A0A7S2TQ88-F1
#
_cell.length_a   1.000
_cell.length_b   1.000
_cell.length_c   1.000
_cell.angle_alpha   90.00
_cell.angle_beta   90.00
_cell.angle_gamma   90.00
#
_symmetry.space_group_name_H-M   'P 1'
#
loop_
_entity.id
_entity.type
_entity.pdbx_description
1 polymer ?
#
loop_
_entity_poly.entity_id
_entity_poly.type
_entity_poly.pdbx_seq_one_letter_code
_entity_poly.pdbx_strand_id
1 'polypeptide(L)'
;FINAHLAAHQHKVARRNSDVNEIMNGISRTLGKLKVDVMVQFDHVIFMGDLNYRLDYGNQGEEKTPSIEQFNQMVHKIEQKKYDQLFSCDQLQLEKKKGRVFCGFKEGLYNFAPTFKVLRQKKLAYNHERSPSWCDRVLWHSLTKDW
;
A
#
# COMPACT_ATOMS: atom_id res chain seq x y z
N PHE A 1 5.12 8.87 -14.46
CA PHE A 1 4.41 8.93 -13.17
C PHE A 1 3.04 8.28 -13.34
N ILE A 2 2.61 7.50 -12.36
CA ILE A 2 1.33 6.79 -12.34
C ILE A 2 0.66 7.12 -11.01
N ASN A 3 -0.54 7.68 -11.05
CA ASN A 3 -1.37 7.92 -9.87
C ASN A 3 -2.59 6.98 -9.92
N ALA A 4 -2.92 6.31 -8.82
CA ALA A 4 -4.01 5.35 -8.77
C ALA A 4 -4.84 5.45 -7.49
N HIS A 5 -6.11 5.07 -7.62
CA HIS A 5 -7.00 4.81 -6.49
C HIS A 5 -7.52 3.38 -6.66
N LEU A 6 -7.04 2.46 -5.81
CA LEU A 6 -7.34 1.03 -5.93
C LEU A 6 -8.57 0.61 -5.10
N ALA A 7 -9.07 -0.61 -5.32
CA ALA A 7 -10.24 -1.13 -4.61
C ALA A 7 -10.15 -1.02 -3.08
N ALA A 8 -11.18 -0.42 -2.49
CA ALA A 8 -11.32 -0.25 -1.04
C ALA A 8 -11.70 -1.55 -0.31
N HIS A 9 -11.62 -1.51 1.02
CA HIS A 9 -11.98 -2.56 1.99
C HIS A 9 -10.90 -3.60 2.30
N GLN A 10 -10.98 -4.16 3.52
CA GLN A 10 -9.98 -5.04 4.12
C GLN A 10 -9.66 -6.25 3.24
N HIS A 11 -10.69 -7.01 2.84
CA HIS A 11 -10.57 -8.29 2.14
C HIS A 11 -10.28 -8.19 0.64
N LYS A 12 -10.23 -6.98 0.06
CA LYS A 12 -10.07 -6.79 -1.41
C LYS A 12 -8.60 -6.82 -1.88
N VAL A 13 -7.72 -7.53 -1.17
CA VAL A 13 -6.28 -7.62 -1.49
C VAL A 13 -6.06 -8.15 -2.90
N ALA A 14 -6.69 -9.27 -3.26
CA ALA A 14 -6.57 -9.86 -4.59
C ALA A 14 -7.07 -8.92 -5.70
N ARG A 15 -8.13 -8.15 -5.42
CA ARG A 15 -8.63 -7.14 -6.36
C ARG A 15 -7.64 -6.01 -6.55
N ARG A 16 -7.04 -5.47 -5.48
CA ARG A 16 -5.99 -4.44 -5.60
C ARG A 16 -4.79 -4.91 -6.41
N ASN A 17 -4.33 -6.15 -6.19
CA ASN A 17 -3.25 -6.72 -6.99
C ASN A 17 -3.65 -6.80 -8.48
N SER A 18 -4.89 -7.22 -8.77
CA SER A 18 -5.44 -7.24 -10.13
C SER A 18 -5.52 -5.83 -10.74
N ASP A 19 -5.96 -4.83 -9.97
CA ASP A 19 -6.05 -3.44 -10.43
C ASP A 19 -4.66 -2.92 -10.85
N VAL A 20 -3.63 -3.20 -10.05
CA VAL A 20 -2.24 -2.82 -10.39
C VAL A 20 -1.79 -3.47 -11.71
N ASN A 21 -2.05 -4.77 -11.88
CA ASN A 21 -1.68 -5.48 -13.11
C ASN A 21 -2.44 -4.94 -14.33
N GLU A 22 -3.73 -4.62 -14.17
CA GLU A 22 -4.56 -4.02 -15.22
C GLU A 22 -4.02 -2.65 -15.64
N ILE A 23 -3.69 -1.79 -14.68
CA ILE A 23 -3.11 -0.47 -14.93
C ILE A 23 -1.77 -0.61 -15.67
N MET A 24 -0.85 -1.44 -15.18
CA MET A 24 0.49 -1.61 -15.78
C MET A 24 0.42 -2.17 -17.20
N ASN A 25 -0.46 -3.15 -17.44
CA ASN A 25 -0.71 -3.70 -18.77
C ASN A 25 -1.38 -2.69 -19.71
N GLY A 26 -2.33 -1.90 -19.20
CA GLY A 26 -2.99 -0.85 -19.95
C GLY A 26 -2.02 0.25 -20.41
N ILE A 27 -1.13 0.68 -19.52
CA ILE A 27 -0.09 1.67 -19.84
C ILE A 27 0.90 1.11 -20.87
N SER A 28 1.36 -0.13 -20.71
CA SER A 28 2.31 -0.76 -21.66
C SER A 28 1.73 -0.92 -23.09
N ARG A 29 0.40 -0.81 -23.23
CA ARG A 29 -0.31 -0.84 -24.52
C ARG A 29 -0.67 0.54 -25.07
N THR A 30 -0.54 1.61 -24.29
CA THR A 30 -1.01 2.95 -24.68
C THR A 30 0.09 4.00 -24.66
N LEU A 31 1.16 3.80 -23.89
CA LEU A 31 2.20 4.79 -23.66
C LEU A 31 3.56 4.29 -24.13
N GLY A 32 4.29 5.15 -24.84
CA GLY A 32 5.65 4.87 -25.33
C GLY A 32 5.70 3.88 -26.49
N LYS A 33 6.67 2.96 -26.45
CA LYS A 33 6.83 1.85 -27.39
C LYS A 33 5.84 0.74 -27.04
N LEU A 34 4.86 0.55 -27.92
CA LEU A 34 3.82 -0.47 -27.78
C LEU A 34 4.45 -1.86 -27.61
N LYS A 35 3.88 -2.66 -26.68
CA LYS A 35 4.31 -4.03 -26.35
C LYS A 35 5.67 -4.13 -25.65
N VAL A 36 6.25 -3.02 -25.21
CA VAL A 36 7.40 -3.01 -24.30
C VAL A 36 6.89 -2.78 -22.87
N ASP A 37 7.46 -3.46 -21.88
CA ASP A 37 7.07 -3.27 -20.48
C ASP A 37 7.38 -1.83 -20.03
N VAL A 38 6.40 -1.15 -19.42
CA VAL A 38 6.57 0.22 -18.89
C VAL A 38 7.79 0.37 -17.98
N MET A 39 8.18 -0.69 -17.25
CA MET A 39 9.32 -0.68 -16.33
C MET A 39 10.67 -0.55 -17.04
N VAL A 40 10.76 -0.91 -18.33
CA VAL A 40 12.01 -0.82 -19.11
C VAL A 40 12.05 0.35 -20.10
N GLN A 41 10.93 1.05 -20.25
CA GLN A 41 10.81 2.16 -21.21
C GLN A 41 11.25 3.52 -20.62
N PHE A 42 11.24 3.64 -19.29
CA PHE A 42 11.55 4.89 -18.59
C PHE A 42 12.65 4.67 -17.56
N ASP A 43 13.58 5.61 -17.45
CA ASP A 43 14.63 5.59 -16.42
C ASP A 43 14.03 5.49 -15.01
N HIS A 44 12.92 6.19 -14.78
CA HIS A 44 12.22 6.22 -13.50
C HIS A 44 10.70 6.06 -13.72
N VAL A 45 10.13 5.05 -13.07
CA VAL A 45 8.68 4.84 -13.00
C VAL A 45 8.25 5.02 -11.55
N ILE A 46 7.46 6.05 -11.29
CA ILE A 46 6.87 6.32 -9.96
C ILE A 46 5.40 5.96 -9.99
N PHE A 47 4.98 5.09 -9.06
CA PHE A 47 3.59 4.68 -8.86
C PHE A 47 3.13 5.14 -7.47
N MET A 48 2.05 5.91 -7.40
CA MET A 48 1.60 6.52 -6.16
C MET A 48 0.07 6.63 -6.08
N GLY A 49 -0.44 7.01 -4.91
CA GLY A 49 -1.84 7.35 -4.68
C GLY A 49 -2.45 6.61 -3.50
N ASP A 50 -3.78 6.57 -3.45
CA ASP A 50 -4.54 5.76 -2.48
C ASP A 50 -4.60 4.32 -2.96
N LEU A 51 -3.58 3.55 -2.59
CA LEU A 51 -3.47 2.15 -2.96
C LEU A 51 -4.37 1.25 -2.11
N ASN A 52 -4.98 1.78 -1.06
CA ASN A 52 -6.00 1.12 -0.25
C ASN A 52 -5.60 -0.23 0.39
N TYR A 53 -4.32 -0.61 0.40
CA TYR A 53 -3.83 -1.74 1.18
C TYR A 53 -3.96 -1.43 2.67
N ARG A 54 -4.38 -2.42 3.45
CA ARG A 54 -4.75 -2.25 4.85
C ARG A 54 -3.77 -2.93 5.78
N LEU A 55 -3.83 -2.51 7.04
CA LEU A 55 -3.20 -3.24 8.12
C LEU A 55 -4.11 -4.40 8.54
N ASP A 56 -3.66 -5.63 8.35
CA ASP A 56 -4.40 -6.85 8.70
C ASP A 56 -3.93 -7.41 10.04
N TYR A 57 -4.15 -6.61 11.09
CA TYR A 57 -3.68 -6.93 12.43
C TYR A 57 -4.55 -8.00 13.08
N GLY A 58 -3.95 -9.14 13.42
CA GLY A 58 -4.66 -10.27 14.01
C GLY A 58 -5.50 -11.08 13.02
N ASN A 59 -5.18 -11.01 11.71
CA ASN A 59 -5.88 -11.73 10.64
C ASN A 59 -7.38 -11.47 10.62
N GLN A 60 -7.78 -10.19 10.51
CA GLN A 60 -9.19 -9.79 10.45
C GLN A 60 -9.92 -10.41 9.25
N GLY A 61 -9.17 -10.78 8.20
CA GLY A 61 -9.73 -11.51 7.06
C GLY A 61 -10.83 -10.71 6.37
N GLU A 62 -12.05 -11.24 6.38
CA GLU A 62 -13.23 -10.56 5.81
C GLU A 62 -13.80 -9.46 6.70
N GLU A 63 -13.48 -9.48 8.00
CA GLU A 63 -13.95 -8.50 8.96
C GLU A 63 -13.38 -7.12 8.64
N LYS A 64 -14.28 -6.14 8.59
CA LYS A 64 -13.95 -4.76 8.21
C LYS A 64 -13.50 -3.93 9.42
N THR A 65 -13.93 -4.32 10.60
CA THR A 65 -13.80 -3.59 11.85
C THR A 65 -12.96 -4.44 12.80
N PRO A 66 -11.80 -3.98 13.27
CA PRO A 66 -11.02 -4.70 14.27
C PRO A 66 -11.79 -4.83 15.58
N SER A 67 -11.48 -5.85 16.39
CA SER A 67 -11.94 -5.87 17.78
C SER A 67 -11.39 -4.64 18.53
N ILE A 68 -12.08 -4.22 19.60
CA ILE A 68 -11.63 -3.08 20.42
C ILE A 68 -10.21 -3.33 20.96
N GLU A 69 -9.91 -4.57 21.35
CA GLU A 69 -8.59 -4.96 21.82
C GLU A 69 -7.52 -4.85 20.72
N GLN A 70 -7.77 -5.39 19.53
CA GLN A 70 -6.87 -5.26 18.38
C GLN A 70 -6.65 -3.79 18.01
N PHE A 71 -7.73 -2.99 18.00
CA PHE A 71 -7.68 -1.57 17.73
C PHE A 71 -6.79 -0.82 18.74
N ASN A 72 -7.00 -1.06 20.03
CA ASN A 72 -6.21 -0.44 21.10
C ASN A 72 -4.74 -0.85 21.02
N GLN A 73 -4.43 -2.11 20.71
CA GLN A 73 -3.06 -2.57 20.51
C GLN A 73 -2.38 -1.87 19.32
N MET A 74 -3.09 -1.71 18.19
CA MET A 74 -2.58 -0.96 17.03
C MET A 74 -2.31 0.50 17.40
N VAL A 75 -3.27 1.18 18.02
CA VAL A 75 -3.13 2.59 18.44
C VAL A 75 -1.97 2.76 19.41
N HIS A 76 -1.84 1.87 20.40
CA HIS A 76 -0.74 1.91 21.37
C HIS A 76 0.64 1.80 20.69
N LYS A 77 0.79 0.90 19.72
CA LYS A 77 2.02 0.77 18.93
C LYS A 77 2.29 2.03 18.08
N ILE A 78 1.24 2.63 17.50
CA ILE A 78 1.33 3.88 16.73
C ILE A 78 1.79 5.04 17.61
N GLU A 79 1.24 5.18 18.82
CA GLU A 79 1.61 6.20 19.80
C GLU A 79 3.07 6.07 20.24
N GLN A 80 3.55 4.83 20.42
CA GLN A 80 4.95 4.52 20.73
C GLN A 80 5.88 4.60 19.50
N LYS A 81 5.36 4.93 18.31
CA LYS A 81 6.09 4.94 17.04
C LYS A 81 6.78 3.60 16.69
N LYS A 82 6.24 2.49 17.18
CA LYS A 82 6.70 1.12 16.90
C LYS A 82 6.07 0.59 15.60
N TYR A 83 6.29 1.32 14.50
CA TYR A 83 5.66 1.02 13.21
C TYR A 83 6.19 -0.27 12.58
N ASP A 84 7.47 -0.59 12.82
CA ASP A 84 8.12 -1.83 12.44
C ASP A 84 7.32 -3.07 12.90
N GLN A 85 6.74 -3.03 14.09
CA GLN A 85 5.91 -4.11 14.64
C GLN A 85 4.55 -4.24 13.96
N LEU A 86 4.14 -3.27 13.14
CA LEU A 86 2.90 -3.26 12.38
C LEU A 86 3.14 -3.62 10.91
N PHE A 87 4.34 -3.36 10.37
CA PHE A 87 4.66 -3.63 8.95
C PHE A 87 4.57 -5.11 8.58
N SER A 88 4.77 -6.02 9.53
CA SER A 88 4.56 -7.45 9.32
C SER A 88 3.10 -7.81 9.02
N CYS A 89 2.15 -6.93 9.33
CA CYS A 89 0.73 -7.06 9.05
C CYS A 89 0.25 -6.13 7.92
N ASP A 90 1.13 -5.33 7.30
CA ASP A 90 0.76 -4.46 6.17
C ASP A 90 0.56 -5.32 4.92
N GLN A 91 -0.65 -5.27 4.34
CA GLN A 91 -0.98 -6.09 3.19
C GLN A 91 -0.07 -5.79 2.00
N LEU A 92 0.31 -4.52 1.74
CA LEU A 92 1.19 -4.21 0.60
C LEU A 92 2.58 -4.82 0.80
N GLN A 93 3.17 -4.69 1.99
CA GLN A 93 4.45 -5.33 2.31
C GLN A 93 4.40 -6.85 2.15
N LEU A 94 3.32 -7.48 2.63
CA LEU A 94 3.13 -8.92 2.52
C LEU A 94 2.99 -9.37 1.06
N GLU A 95 2.20 -8.66 0.25
CA GLU A 95 1.98 -9.01 -1.16
C GLU A 95 3.25 -8.78 -2.00
N LYS A 96 4.00 -7.71 -1.72
CA LYS A 96 5.32 -7.46 -2.34
C LYS A 96 6.33 -8.54 -1.97
N LYS A 97 6.42 -8.92 -0.70
CA LYS A 97 7.31 -10.00 -0.23
C LYS A 97 6.99 -11.34 -0.89
N LYS A 98 5.71 -11.60 -1.20
CA LYS A 98 5.24 -12.80 -1.90
C LYS A 98 5.39 -12.71 -3.43
N GLY A 99 5.91 -11.59 -3.96
CA GLY A 99 6.10 -11.39 -5.41
C GLY A 99 4.80 -11.31 -6.21
N ARG A 100 3.68 -10.92 -5.57
CA ARG A 100 2.36 -10.89 -6.22
C ARG A 100 1.96 -9.55 -6.83
N VAL A 101 2.66 -8.49 -6.44
CA VAL A 101 2.38 -7.13 -6.89
C VAL A 101 3.65 -6.29 -6.78
N PHE A 102 3.79 -5.27 -7.62
CA PHE A 102 4.90 -4.31 -7.58
C PHE A 102 6.29 -4.99 -7.62
N CYS A 103 6.43 -6.07 -8.39
CA CYS A 103 7.71 -6.73 -8.61
C CYS A 103 8.73 -5.74 -9.19
N GLY A 104 9.94 -5.70 -8.64
CA GLY A 104 10.99 -4.74 -9.03
C GLY A 104 10.82 -3.33 -8.45
N PHE A 105 9.64 -2.95 -7.94
CA PHE A 105 9.45 -1.64 -7.32
C PHE A 105 10.01 -1.60 -5.89
N LYS A 106 10.71 -0.52 -5.61
CA LYS A 106 11.17 -0.12 -4.28
C LYS A 106 10.14 0.81 -3.63
N GLU A 107 10.13 0.80 -2.31
CA GLU A 107 9.38 1.72 -1.48
C GLU A 107 10.30 2.17 -0.35
N GLY A 108 10.19 3.44 0.05
CA GLY A 108 11.02 3.99 1.11
C GLY A 108 10.60 3.45 2.46
N LEU A 109 11.53 3.41 3.42
CA LEU A 109 11.16 3.19 4.81
C LEU A 109 10.30 4.38 5.27
N TYR A 110 9.05 4.11 5.62
CA TYR A 110 8.18 5.13 6.18
C TYR A 110 8.23 5.09 7.70
N ASN A 111 8.48 6.25 8.32
CA ASN A 111 8.51 6.44 9.77
C ASN A 111 7.43 7.43 10.24
N PHE A 112 6.25 7.33 9.62
CA PHE A 112 5.09 8.16 9.93
C PHE A 112 3.88 7.28 10.26
N ALA A 113 2.96 7.84 11.04
CA ALA A 113 1.76 7.14 11.49
C ALA A 113 0.81 6.81 10.32
N PRO A 114 -0.03 5.77 10.42
CA PRO A 114 -1.03 5.45 9.40
C PRO A 114 -1.89 6.66 9.01
N THR A 115 -2.18 6.79 7.72
CA THR A 115 -2.90 7.96 7.14
C THR A 115 -4.41 7.77 7.11
N PHE A 116 -4.89 6.54 7.32
CA PHE A 116 -6.30 6.17 7.33
C PHE A 116 -6.63 5.34 8.58
N LYS A 117 -7.84 5.33 9.16
CA LYS A 117 -8.96 6.27 9.01
C LYS A 117 -8.88 7.29 10.15
N VAL A 118 -8.22 8.42 9.89
CA VAL A 118 -8.02 9.47 10.90
C VAL A 118 -9.31 10.22 11.22
N LEU A 119 -9.48 10.63 12.48
CA LEU A 119 -10.54 11.54 12.90
C LEU A 119 -10.19 12.98 12.50
N ARG A 120 -11.19 13.75 12.05
CA ARG A 120 -11.02 15.17 11.67
C ARG A 120 -10.96 16.06 12.91
N GLN A 121 -9.84 16.05 13.60
CA GLN A 121 -9.62 16.81 14.83
C GLN A 121 -8.14 17.19 15.00
N LYS A 122 -7.84 18.07 15.97
CA LYS A 122 -6.46 18.60 16.18
C LYS A 122 -5.44 17.53 16.56
N LYS A 123 -5.82 16.55 17.38
CA LYS A 123 -4.94 15.47 17.83
C LYS A 123 -5.13 14.23 16.96
N LEU A 124 -4.02 13.60 16.56
CA LEU A 124 -4.07 12.35 15.82
C LEU A 124 -4.86 11.31 16.61
N ALA A 125 -5.94 10.81 16.00
CA ALA A 125 -6.75 9.72 16.51
C ALA A 125 -7.42 9.00 15.34
N TYR A 126 -7.87 7.78 15.58
CA TYR A 126 -8.39 6.90 14.55
C TYR A 126 -9.84 6.50 14.85
N ASN A 127 -10.63 6.28 13.81
CA ASN A 127 -11.98 5.74 13.94
C ASN A 127 -11.91 4.20 14.04
N HIS A 128 -12.41 3.63 15.14
CA HIS A 128 -12.39 2.19 15.41
C HIS A 128 -13.14 1.32 14.38
N GLU A 129 -14.02 1.91 13.56
CA GLU A 129 -14.66 1.19 12.46
C GLU A 129 -13.66 0.57 11.48
N ARG A 130 -12.42 1.06 11.42
CA ARG A 130 -11.39 0.55 10.50
C ARG A 130 -10.06 0.46 11.20
N SER A 131 -9.26 -0.52 10.81
CA SER A 131 -7.86 -0.61 11.19
C SER A 131 -7.08 0.61 10.68
N PRO A 132 -6.28 1.29 11.53
CA PRO A 132 -5.33 2.29 11.08
C PRO A 132 -4.41 1.70 10.00
N SER A 133 -4.35 2.31 8.81
CA SER A 133 -3.66 1.76 7.63
C SER A 133 -2.87 2.82 6.87
N TRP A 134 -1.75 2.41 6.25
CA TRP A 134 -0.99 3.20 5.27
C TRP A 134 -1.59 2.97 3.88
N CYS A 135 -2.70 3.65 3.59
CA CYS A 135 -3.38 3.54 2.30
C CYS A 135 -2.66 4.34 1.22
N ASP A 136 -2.08 5.49 1.58
CA ASP A 136 -1.42 6.42 0.68
C ASP A 136 0.06 6.06 0.53
N ARG A 137 0.48 5.70 -0.68
CA ARG A 137 1.81 5.10 -0.91
C ARG A 137 2.52 5.74 -2.10
N VAL A 138 3.84 5.65 -2.09
CA VAL A 138 4.71 6.07 -3.19
C VAL A 138 5.79 4.99 -3.39
N LEU A 139 5.81 4.41 -4.58
CA LEU A 139 6.75 3.37 -4.98
C LEU A 139 7.49 3.81 -6.24
N TRP A 140 8.70 3.31 -6.44
CA TRP A 140 9.47 3.59 -7.65
C TRP A 140 10.19 2.35 -8.19
N HIS A 141 10.28 2.27 -9.51
CA HIS A 141 11.23 1.44 -10.23
C HIS A 141 12.23 2.37 -10.94
N SER A 142 13.50 1.98 -11.00
CA SER A 142 14.49 2.75 -11.75
C SER A 142 15.45 1.79 -12.42
N LEU A 143 15.78 2.07 -13.68
CA LEU A 143 16.77 1.29 -14.41
C LEU A 143 18.12 1.42 -13.69
N THR A 144 18.77 0.28 -13.42
CA THR A 144 20.16 0.30 -12.99
C THR A 144 20.99 0.70 -14.21
N LYS A 145 21.66 1.84 -14.08
CA LYS A 145 22.64 2.27 -15.06
C LYS A 145 23.94 1.55 -14.73
N ASP A 146 24.03 0.30 -15.17
CA ASP A 146 25.29 -0.43 -15.22
C ASP A 146 26.01 0.00 -16.51
N TRP A 147 26.65 1.18 -16.48
CA TRP A 147 27.58 1.63 -17.51
C TRP A 147 28.94 1.92 -16.89
#